data_AF-A0A4P8C7G3-F1
#
_entry.id   AF-A0A4P8C7G3-F1
#
_cell.length_a   1.000
_cell.length_b   1.000
_cell.length_c   1.000
_cell.angle_alpha   90.00
_cell.angle_beta   90.00
_cell.angle_gamma   90.00
#
_symmetry.space_group_name_H-M   'P 1'
#
loop_
_entity.id
_entity.type
_entity.pdbx_description
1 polymer ?
#
loop_
_entity_poly.entity_id
_entity_poly.type
_entity_poly.pdbx_seq_one_letter_code
_entity_poly.pdbx_strand_id
1 'polypeptide(L)'
;MNGGGAPSSRYISSLAKILKVNENWLLNGGELNTGDSLDLSLPPIKTVPLLSLQQAASWSDYMKNSSITSCVQLVGEIPANTFAVVLESDSMSTSGGGVSIPNGSTVFVDPDRIVQPGNIVLALPKGTTTPVIRKLEIEGPDILLVPTNPRYPSIMLDDLSCILGVCFKIQQDI
;
A
#
# COMPACT_ATOMS: atom_id res chain seq x y z
N MET A 1 -5.44 23.25 -46.49
CA MET A 1 -4.17 22.51 -46.63
C MET A 1 -3.20 23.10 -45.61
N ASN A 2 -3.12 22.56 -44.39
CA ASN A 2 -2.25 23.12 -43.35
C ASN A 2 -0.97 22.27 -43.23
N GLY A 3 0.00 22.54 -44.10
CA GLY A 3 1.34 21.96 -44.05
C GLY A 3 2.31 22.99 -43.46
N GLY A 4 2.63 22.85 -42.18
CA GLY A 4 3.52 23.80 -41.50
C GLY A 4 3.65 23.50 -40.02
N GLY A 5 4.04 22.28 -39.67
CA GLY A 5 4.25 21.86 -38.28
C GLY A 5 5.34 20.82 -38.20
N ALA A 6 6.52 21.10 -38.75
CA ALA A 6 7.70 20.29 -38.46
C ALA A 6 7.94 20.36 -36.93
N PRO A 7 7.89 19.24 -36.20
CA PRO A 7 8.11 19.27 -34.76
C PRO A 7 9.52 19.79 -34.47
N SER A 8 9.63 20.69 -33.49
CA SER A 8 10.91 21.29 -33.11
C SER A 8 11.87 20.20 -32.64
N SER A 9 13.00 20.05 -33.35
CA SER A 9 14.06 19.04 -33.11
C SER A 9 14.59 19.01 -31.67
N ARG A 10 14.43 20.11 -30.93
CA ARG A 10 14.96 20.30 -29.57
C ARG A 10 14.49 19.26 -28.54
N TYR A 11 13.32 18.63 -28.74
CA TYR A 11 12.77 17.64 -27.79
C TYR A 11 12.66 16.23 -28.35
N ILE A 12 12.93 16.03 -29.64
CA ILE A 12 12.72 14.74 -30.30
C ILE A 12 13.68 13.68 -29.74
N SER A 13 14.92 14.06 -29.46
CA SER A 13 15.89 13.15 -28.84
C SER A 13 15.49 12.74 -27.43
N SER A 14 14.97 13.67 -26.62
CA SER A 14 14.47 13.38 -25.28
C SER A 14 13.23 12.49 -25.30
N LEU A 15 12.28 12.76 -26.20
CA LEU A 15 11.09 11.94 -26.40
C LEU A 15 11.44 10.54 -26.91
N ALA A 16 12.32 10.44 -27.91
CA ALA A 16 12.83 9.17 -28.44
C ALA A 16 13.45 8.31 -27.35
N LYS A 17 14.24 8.93 -26.47
CA LYS A 17 14.88 8.25 -25.34
C LYS A 17 13.87 7.76 -24.29
N ILE A 18 12.87 8.58 -23.92
CA ILE A 18 11.83 8.19 -22.97
C ILE A 18 10.94 7.08 -23.54
N LEU A 19 10.55 7.21 -24.80
CA LEU A 19 9.64 6.29 -25.47
C LEU A 19 10.36 5.04 -26.03
N LYS A 20 11.69 4.98 -25.92
CA LYS A 20 12.56 3.91 -26.48
C LYS A 20 12.31 3.65 -27.97
N VAL A 21 12.05 4.70 -28.75
CA VAL A 21 11.86 4.62 -30.21
C VAL A 21 12.93 5.42 -30.93
N ASN A 22 13.13 5.14 -32.22
CA ASN A 22 14.06 5.92 -33.03
C ASN A 22 13.47 7.32 -33.31
N GLU A 23 14.31 8.36 -33.23
CA GLU A 23 13.94 9.75 -33.58
C GLU A 23 13.31 9.87 -34.97
N ASN A 24 13.81 9.07 -35.92
CA ASN A 24 13.31 9.02 -37.29
C ASN A 24 11.87 8.48 -37.38
N TRP A 25 11.50 7.55 -36.49
CA TRP A 25 10.13 7.03 -36.39
C TRP A 25 9.18 8.09 -35.82
N LEU A 26 9.60 8.84 -34.79
CA LEU A 26 8.80 9.93 -34.22
C LEU A 26 8.55 11.07 -35.22
N LEU A 27 9.51 11.31 -36.11
CA LEU A 27 9.47 12.39 -37.09
C LEU A 27 8.66 12.05 -38.34
N ASN A 28 8.86 10.86 -38.87
CA ASN A 28 8.38 10.49 -40.19
C ASN A 28 7.29 9.43 -40.17
N GLY A 29 7.00 8.85 -39.00
CA GLY A 29 6.18 7.66 -38.88
C GLY A 29 6.84 6.44 -39.55
N GLY A 30 6.23 5.28 -39.39
CA GLY A 30 6.69 4.04 -40.01
C GLY A 30 6.21 2.80 -39.25
N GLU A 31 6.50 1.63 -39.80
CA GLU A 31 6.24 0.37 -39.09
C GLU A 31 7.23 0.24 -37.94
N LEU A 32 6.70 0.02 -36.73
CA LEU A 32 7.53 -0.34 -35.58
C LEU A 32 8.13 -1.72 -35.87
N ASN A 33 9.42 -1.78 -36.15
CA ASN A 33 10.16 -3.05 -36.05
C ASN A 33 10.21 -3.42 -34.57
N THR A 34 9.15 -4.03 -34.05
CA THR A 34 9.08 -4.68 -32.74
C THR A 34 9.92 -5.96 -32.76
N GLY A 35 11.19 -5.87 -33.18
CA GLY A 35 12.18 -6.93 -33.12
C GLY A 35 12.90 -6.96 -31.77
N ASP A 36 12.90 -5.83 -31.06
CA ASP A 36 13.13 -5.76 -29.62
C ASP A 36 11.77 -5.56 -28.97
N SER A 37 11.35 -6.52 -28.16
CA SER A 37 10.25 -6.33 -27.24
C SER A 37 10.53 -5.05 -26.45
N LEU A 38 9.77 -4.00 -26.73
CA LEU A 38 9.69 -2.83 -25.87
C LEU A 38 9.39 -3.36 -24.47
N ASP A 39 10.41 -3.47 -23.63
CA ASP A 39 10.27 -3.79 -22.22
C ASP A 39 9.64 -2.57 -21.54
N LEU A 40 8.35 -2.40 -21.81
CA LEU A 40 7.38 -1.74 -20.94
C LEU A 40 6.99 -2.78 -19.91
N SER A 41 7.93 -3.16 -19.03
CA SER A 41 7.59 -3.84 -17.80
C SER A 41 6.80 -2.86 -16.93
N LEU A 42 5.48 -2.80 -17.17
CA LEU A 42 4.56 -2.12 -16.28
C LEU A 42 4.61 -2.86 -14.95
N PRO A 43 4.66 -2.15 -13.82
CA PRO A 43 4.63 -2.79 -12.52
C PRO A 43 3.38 -3.68 -12.41
N PRO A 44 3.53 -4.91 -11.90
CA PRO A 44 2.42 -5.86 -11.88
C PRO A 44 1.26 -5.32 -11.03
N ILE A 45 0.04 -5.51 -11.51
CA ILE A 45 -1.17 -5.27 -10.72
C ILE A 45 -1.50 -6.58 -10.01
N LYS A 46 -1.56 -6.54 -8.68
CA LYS A 46 -1.91 -7.70 -7.86
C LYS A 46 -3.24 -7.44 -7.16
N THR A 47 -4.03 -8.50 -7.02
CA THR A 47 -5.29 -8.49 -6.29
C THR A 47 -5.02 -8.92 -4.85
N VAL A 48 -5.42 -8.09 -3.89
CA VAL A 48 -5.24 -8.31 -2.45
C VAL A 48 -6.61 -8.52 -1.79
N PRO A 49 -6.79 -9.54 -0.95
CA PRO A 49 -8.03 -9.76 -0.22
C PRO A 49 -8.31 -8.59 0.74
N LEU A 50 -9.56 -8.11 0.73
CA LEU A 50 -10.04 -7.10 1.65
C LEU A 50 -10.86 -7.76 2.75
N LEU A 51 -10.37 -7.67 3.98
CA LEU A 51 -10.98 -8.26 5.17
C LEU A 51 -11.62 -7.18 6.04
N SER A 52 -12.72 -7.51 6.71
CA SER A 52 -13.20 -6.71 7.84
C SER A 52 -12.23 -6.85 9.02
N LEU A 53 -12.25 -5.91 9.97
CA LEU A 53 -11.41 -6.00 11.17
C LEU A 53 -11.68 -7.30 11.95
N GLN A 54 -12.93 -7.74 12.05
CA GLN A 54 -13.27 -8.99 12.72
C GLN A 54 -12.72 -10.22 11.98
N GLN A 55 -12.74 -10.24 10.64
CA GLN A 55 -12.13 -11.32 9.86
C GLN A 55 -10.60 -11.30 9.99
N ALA A 56 -10.00 -10.11 10.05
CA ALA A 56 -8.56 -9.96 10.21
C ALA A 56 -8.05 -10.50 11.55
N ALA A 57 -8.87 -10.50 12.61
CA ALA A 57 -8.52 -11.09 13.90
C ALA A 57 -8.13 -12.57 13.81
N SER A 58 -8.69 -13.30 12.83
CA SER A 58 -8.38 -14.69 12.51
C SER A 58 -7.99 -14.85 11.03
N TRP A 59 -7.22 -13.88 10.50
CA TRP A 59 -6.88 -13.80 9.07
C TRP A 59 -6.32 -15.10 8.51
N SER A 60 -5.47 -15.80 9.27
CA SER A 60 -4.77 -17.00 8.84
C SER A 60 -5.72 -18.16 8.56
N ASP A 61 -6.74 -18.34 9.42
CA ASP A 61 -7.78 -19.35 9.24
C ASP A 61 -8.79 -18.92 8.19
N TYR A 62 -9.13 -17.62 8.15
CA TYR A 62 -10.04 -17.07 7.14
C TYR A 62 -9.50 -17.27 5.73
N MET A 63 -8.22 -16.95 5.51
CA MET A 63 -7.54 -17.08 4.22
C MET A 63 -7.40 -18.54 3.74
N LYS A 64 -7.38 -19.51 4.66
CA LYS A 64 -7.26 -20.95 4.32
C LYS A 64 -8.61 -21.61 4.08
N ASN A 65 -9.62 -21.27 4.87
CA ASN A 65 -10.86 -22.05 4.98
C ASN A 65 -12.09 -21.32 4.45
N SER A 66 -11.99 -20.04 4.13
CA SER A 66 -13.12 -19.23 3.67
C SER A 66 -12.93 -18.74 2.23
N SER A 67 -14.03 -18.56 1.53
CA SER A 67 -14.01 -17.92 0.21
C SER A 67 -13.86 -16.41 0.37
N ILE A 68 -12.78 -15.85 -0.19
CA ILE A 68 -12.55 -14.40 -0.22
C ILE A 68 -13.60 -13.76 -1.14
N THR A 69 -14.46 -12.91 -0.57
CA THR A 69 -15.54 -12.25 -1.33
C THR A 69 -15.16 -10.87 -1.86
N SER A 70 -14.21 -10.20 -1.21
CA SER A 70 -13.87 -8.80 -1.48
C SER A 70 -12.37 -8.66 -1.69
N CYS A 71 -11.98 -7.90 -2.71
CA CYS A 71 -10.57 -7.67 -3.04
C CYS A 71 -10.33 -6.23 -3.50
N VAL A 72 -9.10 -5.76 -3.35
CA VAL A 72 -8.60 -4.47 -3.85
C VAL A 72 -7.39 -4.70 -4.76
N GLN A 73 -7.19 -3.82 -5.72
CA GLN A 73 -6.03 -3.89 -6.62
C GLN A 73 -4.90 -3.01 -6.12
N LEU A 74 -3.68 -3.53 -6.15
CA LEU A 74 -2.50 -2.80 -5.76
C LEU A 74 -1.38 -2.99 -6.79
N VAL A 75 -0.78 -1.86 -7.19
CA VAL A 75 0.33 -1.84 -8.16
C VAL A 75 1.66 -2.05 -7.45
N GLY A 76 2.48 -2.93 -8.01
CA GLY A 76 3.85 -3.21 -7.59
C GLY A 76 4.05 -4.59 -6.98
N GLU A 77 5.25 -4.82 -6.48
CA GLU A 77 5.54 -6.03 -5.71
C GLU A 77 4.87 -5.98 -4.35
N ILE A 78 4.21 -7.08 -4.00
CA ILE A 78 3.46 -7.25 -2.75
C ILE A 78 3.91 -8.57 -2.12
N PRO A 79 4.14 -8.59 -0.79
CA PRO A 79 4.36 -9.81 -0.01
C PRO A 79 3.24 -10.84 -0.23
N ALA A 80 3.57 -12.13 -0.06
CA ALA A 80 2.66 -13.22 -0.44
C ALA A 80 1.38 -13.28 0.42
N ASN A 81 1.51 -13.10 1.74
CA ASN A 81 0.39 -13.19 2.69
C ASN A 81 -0.25 -11.83 2.99
N THR A 82 -0.05 -10.83 2.13
CA THR A 82 -0.66 -9.51 2.33
C THR A 82 -2.19 -9.58 2.24
N PHE A 83 -2.83 -8.90 3.18
CA PHE A 83 -4.26 -8.61 3.14
C PHE A 83 -4.50 -7.11 3.40
N ALA A 84 -5.68 -6.63 3.05
CA ALA A 84 -6.09 -5.26 3.27
C ALA A 84 -7.22 -5.19 4.29
N VAL A 85 -7.29 -4.09 5.04
CA VAL A 85 -8.39 -3.74 5.93
C VAL A 85 -8.75 -2.27 5.74
N VAL A 86 -10.01 -1.90 6.00
CA VAL A 86 -10.42 -0.50 6.03
C VAL A 86 -10.22 0.04 7.44
N LEU A 87 -9.60 1.21 7.56
CA LEU A 87 -9.50 1.89 8.85
C LEU A 87 -10.85 2.53 9.22
N GLU A 88 -11.51 1.99 10.25
CA GLU A 88 -12.82 2.45 10.70
C GLU A 88 -12.75 3.49 11.85
N SER A 89 -11.63 4.23 12.01
CA SER A 89 -11.51 5.26 13.05
C SER A 89 -10.58 6.41 12.67
N ASP A 90 -10.75 7.58 13.30
CA ASP A 90 -9.86 8.75 13.15
C ASP A 90 -8.62 8.71 14.04
N SER A 91 -8.38 7.59 14.70
CA SER A 91 -7.28 7.44 15.66
C SER A 91 -5.89 7.61 15.05
N MET A 92 -5.77 7.41 13.74
CA MET A 92 -4.54 7.61 12.99
C MET A 92 -4.54 8.89 12.13
N SER A 93 -5.56 9.74 12.29
CA SER A 93 -5.68 11.03 11.60
C SER A 93 -4.92 12.11 12.38
N THR A 94 -3.78 12.57 11.87
CA THR A 94 -3.02 13.68 12.46
C THR A 94 -3.14 14.96 11.61
N SER A 95 -3.17 16.10 12.29
CA SER A 95 -3.03 17.44 11.70
C SER A 95 -1.58 17.96 11.72
N GLY A 96 -0.65 17.21 12.33
CA GLY A 96 0.77 17.52 12.37
C GLY A 96 1.57 16.88 11.21
N GLY A 97 2.90 17.03 11.23
CA GLY A 97 3.81 16.53 10.19
C GLY A 97 4.12 15.03 10.21
N GLY A 98 3.36 14.22 10.94
CA GLY A 98 3.54 12.77 11.03
C GLY A 98 2.77 11.99 9.95
N VAL A 99 2.89 10.65 9.97
CA VAL A 99 2.06 9.77 9.13
C VAL A 99 0.60 9.90 9.55
N SER A 100 -0.24 10.38 8.64
CA SER A 100 -1.68 10.52 8.81
C SER A 100 -2.40 9.45 8.00
N ILE A 101 -3.24 8.65 8.65
CA ILE A 101 -4.11 7.66 8.03
C ILE A 101 -5.56 8.03 8.37
N PRO A 102 -6.23 8.80 7.50
CA PRO A 102 -7.65 9.11 7.60
C PRO A 102 -8.56 7.89 7.73
N ASN A 103 -9.68 8.07 8.42
CA ASN A 103 -10.80 7.12 8.39
C ASN A 103 -11.22 6.81 6.94
N GLY A 104 -11.57 5.56 6.68
CA GLY A 104 -11.94 5.07 5.35
C GLY A 104 -10.74 4.66 4.47
N SER A 105 -9.50 4.94 4.90
CA SER A 105 -8.32 4.50 4.16
C SER A 105 -8.24 2.97 4.12
N THR A 106 -7.91 2.42 2.95
CA THR A 106 -7.52 1.02 2.81
C THR A 106 -6.07 0.86 3.23
N VAL A 107 -5.81 -0.01 4.20
CA VAL A 107 -4.47 -0.25 4.77
C VAL A 107 -4.03 -1.67 4.46
N PHE A 108 -2.85 -1.81 3.89
CA PHE A 108 -2.26 -3.10 3.53
C PHE A 108 -1.34 -3.59 4.64
N VAL A 109 -1.57 -4.83 5.07
CA VAL A 109 -0.92 -5.47 6.21
C VAL A 109 -0.09 -6.64 5.72
N ASP A 110 1.17 -6.68 6.14
CA ASP A 110 2.09 -7.79 5.93
C ASP A 110 2.26 -8.56 7.25
N PRO A 111 1.67 -9.76 7.39
CA PRO A 111 1.78 -10.55 8.61
C PRO A 111 3.16 -11.18 8.81
N ASP A 112 3.95 -11.34 7.74
CA ASP A 112 5.26 -12.00 7.81
C ASP A 112 6.40 -11.00 8.06
N ARG A 113 6.11 -9.70 8.02
CA ARG A 113 7.10 -8.65 8.25
C ARG A 113 7.52 -8.61 9.72
N ILE A 114 8.83 -8.50 9.94
CA ILE A 114 9.41 -8.31 11.26
C ILE A 114 8.88 -7.02 11.88
N VAL A 115 8.25 -7.16 13.04
CA VAL A 115 7.71 -6.05 13.83
C VAL A 115 8.85 -5.29 14.49
N GLN A 116 8.87 -3.96 14.33
CA GLN A 116 9.84 -3.07 14.96
C GLN A 116 9.16 -1.86 15.63
N PRO A 117 9.74 -1.30 16.71
CA PRO A 117 9.31 -0.01 17.24
C PRO A 117 9.25 1.05 16.13
N GLY A 118 8.21 1.88 16.17
CA GLY A 118 7.93 2.89 15.16
C GLY A 118 7.06 2.40 14.00
N ASN A 119 6.90 1.09 13.81
CA ASN A 119 6.02 0.56 12.76
C ASN A 119 4.56 0.89 13.06
N ILE A 120 3.78 1.13 12.01
CA ILE A 120 2.33 1.08 12.10
C ILE A 120 1.93 -0.40 12.01
N VAL A 121 1.17 -0.87 12.99
CA VAL A 121 0.82 -2.29 13.13
C VAL A 121 -0.69 -2.47 13.24
N LEU A 122 -1.18 -3.58 12.73
CA LEU A 122 -2.50 -4.10 13.07
C LEU A 122 -2.33 -5.03 14.28
N ALA A 123 -2.97 -4.71 15.39
CA ALA A 123 -2.84 -5.46 16.63
C ALA A 123 -4.20 -5.79 17.24
N LEU A 124 -4.31 -6.93 17.90
CA LEU A 124 -5.48 -7.37 18.65
C LEU A 124 -5.11 -7.40 20.15
N PRO A 125 -5.40 -6.33 20.90
CA PRO A 125 -5.19 -6.32 22.35
C PRO A 125 -5.95 -7.45 23.05
N LYS A 126 -5.39 -8.02 24.13
CA LYS A 126 -6.08 -9.09 24.86
C LYS A 126 -7.41 -8.60 25.42
N GLY A 127 -8.41 -9.46 25.38
CA GLY A 127 -9.76 -9.15 25.86
C GLY A 127 -10.61 -8.31 24.89
N THR A 128 -10.09 -7.97 23.71
CA THR A 128 -10.88 -7.39 22.62
C THR A 128 -11.12 -8.41 21.51
N THR A 129 -12.13 -8.14 20.68
CA THR A 129 -12.47 -8.96 19.50
C THR A 129 -12.08 -8.29 18.19
N THR A 130 -11.82 -6.99 18.24
CA THR A 130 -11.61 -6.16 17.05
C THR A 130 -10.20 -5.60 17.07
N PRO A 131 -9.37 -5.89 16.04
CA PRO A 131 -8.05 -5.33 15.90
C PRO A 131 -8.08 -3.81 15.73
N VAL A 132 -6.97 -3.17 16.09
CA VAL A 132 -6.75 -1.73 15.95
C VAL A 132 -5.47 -1.47 15.18
N ILE A 133 -5.43 -0.36 14.42
CA ILE A 133 -4.23 0.11 13.74
C ILE A 133 -3.61 1.22 14.57
N ARG A 134 -2.36 1.03 15.01
CA ARG A 134 -1.63 1.97 15.87
C ARG A 134 -0.14 1.98 15.52
N LYS A 135 0.58 3.02 15.92
CA LYS A 135 2.04 3.00 15.92
C LYS A 135 2.50 2.17 17.12
N LEU A 136 3.42 1.23 16.90
CA LEU A 136 4.07 0.50 17.97
C LEU A 136 5.19 1.36 18.57
N GLU A 137 5.22 1.49 19.88
CA GLU A 137 6.36 2.04 20.63
C GLU A 137 6.73 1.08 21.75
N ILE A 138 8.02 1.00 22.08
CA ILE A 138 8.52 0.18 23.18
C ILE A 138 9.34 1.09 24.07
N GLU A 139 8.88 1.27 25.31
CA GLU A 139 9.50 2.15 26.30
C GLU A 139 9.88 1.31 27.52
N GLY A 140 11.14 0.90 27.58
CA GLY A 140 11.61 -0.03 28.61
C GLY A 140 10.90 -1.39 28.51
N PRO A 141 10.20 -1.86 29.56
CA PRO A 141 9.43 -3.11 29.52
C PRO A 141 8.06 -2.96 28.85
N ASP A 142 7.59 -1.73 28.63
CA ASP A 142 6.23 -1.47 28.20
C ASP A 142 6.13 -1.48 26.66
N ILE A 143 5.14 -2.23 26.15
CA ILE A 143 4.78 -2.25 24.74
C ILE A 143 3.52 -1.41 24.57
N LEU A 144 3.60 -0.35 23.78
CA LEU A 144 2.55 0.64 23.63
C LEU A 144 2.06 0.73 22.18
N LEU A 145 0.75 0.77 22.02
CA LEU A 145 0.07 1.08 20.77
C LEU A 145 -0.39 2.53 20.82
N VAL A 146 0.36 3.40 20.17
CA VAL A 146 0.22 4.85 20.22
C VAL A 146 -0.59 5.33 18.99
N PRO A 147 -1.70 6.08 19.19
CA PRO A 147 -2.40 6.73 18.09
C PRO A 147 -1.62 7.95 17.60
N THR A 148 -1.69 8.26 16.31
CA THR A 148 -1.13 9.52 15.80
C THR A 148 -2.07 10.71 16.03
N ASN A 149 -3.34 10.46 16.35
CA ASN A 149 -4.31 11.46 16.80
C ASN A 149 -4.34 11.54 18.35
N PRO A 150 -3.89 12.66 18.96
CA PRO A 150 -3.83 12.80 20.42
C PRO A 150 -5.17 12.73 21.16
N ARG A 151 -6.29 12.79 20.44
CA ARG A 151 -7.63 12.63 21.04
C ARG A 151 -7.93 11.20 21.48
N TYR A 152 -7.11 10.24 21.05
CA TYR A 152 -7.26 8.83 21.39
C TYR A 152 -6.17 8.45 22.40
N PRO A 153 -6.48 7.60 23.39
CA PRO A 153 -5.48 7.10 24.32
C PRO A 153 -4.58 6.04 23.68
N SER A 154 -3.34 5.95 24.18
CA SER A 154 -2.47 4.80 23.93
C SER A 154 -3.02 3.55 24.62
N ILE A 155 -2.76 2.39 24.03
CA ILE A 155 -3.16 1.08 24.57
C ILE A 155 -1.89 0.32 24.92
N MET A 156 -1.78 -0.15 26.15
CA MET A 156 -0.69 -1.04 26.55
C MET A 156 -0.97 -2.45 26.01
N LEU A 157 0.05 -3.07 25.42
CA LEU A 157 -0.02 -4.40 24.84
C LEU A 157 0.71 -5.39 25.76
N ASP A 158 0.12 -6.56 25.97
CA ASP A 158 0.71 -7.58 26.84
C ASP A 158 1.99 -8.20 26.25
N ASP A 159 2.00 -8.43 24.94
CA ASP A 159 3.08 -9.13 24.23
C ASP A 159 3.03 -8.82 22.72
N LEU A 160 4.16 -8.95 22.03
CA LEU A 160 4.24 -8.73 20.57
C LEU A 160 3.44 -9.76 19.76
N SER A 161 3.11 -10.93 20.30
CA SER A 161 2.23 -11.93 19.65
C SER A 161 0.81 -11.44 19.42
N CYS A 162 0.38 -10.36 20.10
CA CYS A 162 -0.89 -9.70 19.83
C CYS A 162 -0.88 -8.91 18.50
N ILE A 163 0.27 -8.75 17.85
CA ILE A 163 0.39 -8.05 16.57
C ILE A 163 0.11 -9.04 15.43
N LEU A 164 -0.86 -8.69 14.59
CA LEU A 164 -1.30 -9.51 13.46
C LEU A 164 -0.48 -9.25 12.20
N GLY A 165 0.18 -8.10 12.11
CA GLY A 165 1.08 -7.74 11.02
C GLY A 165 1.45 -6.27 10.99
N VAL A 166 2.40 -5.93 10.11
CA VAL A 166 2.87 -4.56 9.91
C VAL A 166 2.14 -3.91 8.74
N CYS A 167 1.59 -2.72 8.96
CA CYS A 167 0.99 -1.90 7.93
C CYS A 167 2.10 -1.22 7.12
N PHE A 168 2.15 -1.47 5.81
CA PHE A 168 3.25 -0.99 4.96
C PHE A 168 2.82 -0.07 3.83
N LYS A 169 1.52 -0.02 3.50
CA LYS A 169 0.98 0.84 2.45
C LYS A 169 -0.44 1.26 2.78
N ILE A 170 -0.81 2.44 2.31
CA ILE A 170 -2.16 2.97 2.38
C ILE A 170 -2.65 3.33 0.97
N GLN A 171 -3.95 3.19 0.75
CA GLN A 171 -4.64 3.64 -0.44
C GLN A 171 -5.92 4.37 -0.02
N GLN A 172 -6.17 5.50 -0.66
CA GLN A 172 -7.34 6.33 -0.41
C GLN A 172 -8.08 6.56 -1.71
N ASP A 173 -9.37 6.29 -1.67
CA ASP A 173 -10.29 6.67 -2.74
C ASP A 173 -10.96 7.98 -2.29
N ILE A 174 -10.78 9.03 -3.10
CA ILE A 174 -11.30 10.39 -2.86
C ILE A 174 -12.45 10.66 -3.81
#